data_AF-A0AAU7LZL7-F1
#
_entry.id   AF-A0AAU7LZL7-F1
#
_cell.length_a   1.000
_cell.length_b   1.000
_cell.length_c   1.000
_cell.angle_alpha   90.00
_cell.angle_beta   90.00
_cell.angle_gamma   90.00
#
_symmetry.space_group_name_H-M   'P 1'
#
loop_
_entity.id
_entity.type
_entity.pdbx_description
1 polymer ?
#
loop_
_entity_poly.entity_id
_entity_poly.type
_entity_poly.pdbx_seq_one_letter_code
_entity_poly.pdbx_strand_id
1 'polypeptide(L)'
;MPIIVSFKKEKRFMLHCNMTTSLVSLQHGLEDILGDLRFARRSGDLGRLALLTYCEVRRWAREANAQELAKRSSALMENFPYPSRTEFLAAVDALVVELEHVHCSLTESLSASLGSHDANGLNNRTACGFH
;
A
#
# COMPACT_ATOMS: atom_id res chain seq x y z
N MET A 1 -18.40 -8.28 23.32
CA MET A 1 -16.96 -8.46 23.61
C MET A 1 -16.16 -7.58 22.65
N PRO A 2 -15.56 -6.46 23.08
CA PRO A 2 -14.60 -5.74 22.24
C PRO A 2 -13.17 -6.21 22.54
N ILE A 3 -12.43 -6.54 21.48
CA ILE A 3 -10.99 -6.81 21.56
C ILE A 3 -10.29 -5.45 21.68
N ILE A 4 -9.81 -5.15 22.89
CA ILE A 4 -8.92 -4.01 23.14
C ILE A 4 -7.53 -4.43 22.64
N VAL A 5 -7.11 -3.90 21.50
CA VAL A 5 -5.73 -4.05 21.04
C VAL A 5 -4.87 -3.03 21.79
N SER A 6 -4.24 -3.49 22.86
CA SER A 6 -3.30 -2.69 23.66
C SER A 6 -1.99 -2.49 22.90
N PHE A 7 -1.86 -1.37 22.19
CA PHE A 7 -0.58 -0.89 21.69
C PHE A 7 0.25 -0.34 22.85
N LYS A 8 1.19 -1.16 23.34
CA LYS A 8 2.15 -0.79 24.38
C LYS A 8 3.11 0.28 23.83
N LYS A 9 2.96 1.51 24.28
CA LYS A 9 3.81 2.66 23.94
C LYS A 9 4.75 2.97 25.10
N GLU A 10 6.02 2.58 25.02
CA GLU A 10 7.05 2.96 26.00
C GLU A 10 8.26 3.64 25.32
N LYS A 11 8.39 4.92 25.71
CA LYS A 11 9.51 5.90 25.76
C LYS A 11 10.56 6.07 24.66
N ARG A 12 10.68 7.35 24.29
CA ARG A 12 11.55 8.02 23.34
C ARG A 12 12.99 8.10 23.86
N PHE A 13 13.99 7.97 22.98
CA PHE A 13 15.01 8.99 22.69
C PHE A 13 15.78 8.58 21.42
N MET A 14 15.32 9.09 20.26
CA MET A 14 16.10 9.59 19.10
C MET A 14 15.10 9.84 17.96
N LEU A 15 14.68 11.10 17.86
CA LEU A 15 13.52 11.57 17.07
C LEU A 15 13.72 11.58 15.54
N HIS A 16 14.73 10.89 15.01
CA HIS A 16 15.00 10.87 13.56
C HIS A 16 14.76 9.51 12.87
N CYS A 17 14.68 8.40 13.63
CA CYS A 17 14.53 7.06 13.03
C CYS A 17 13.08 6.58 12.93
N ASN A 18 12.16 7.10 13.75
CA ASN A 18 10.81 6.53 13.80
C ASN A 18 9.98 6.83 12.55
N MET A 19 10.18 8.01 11.92
CA MET A 19 9.50 8.38 10.68
C MET A 19 9.95 7.48 9.52
N THR A 20 11.27 7.28 9.35
CA THR A 20 11.82 6.45 8.28
C THR A 20 11.50 4.97 8.50
N THR A 21 11.61 4.46 9.72
CA THR A 21 11.21 3.06 10.03
C THR A 21 9.73 2.84 9.77
N SER A 22 8.86 3.79 10.15
CA SER A 22 7.41 3.69 9.88
C SER A 22 7.10 3.75 8.37
N LEU A 23 7.84 4.56 7.62
CA LEU A 23 7.65 4.71 6.18
C LEU A 23 8.15 3.47 5.41
N VAL A 24 9.30 2.91 5.83
CA VAL A 24 9.84 1.64 5.33
C VAL A 24 8.90 0.47 5.64
N SER A 25 8.32 0.40 6.84
CA SER A 25 7.34 -0.65 7.16
C SER A 25 6.06 -0.52 6.34
N LEU A 26 5.63 0.72 6.09
CA LEU A 26 4.44 0.99 5.28
C LEU A 26 4.67 0.62 3.82
N GLN A 27 5.87 0.90 3.29
CA GLN A 27 6.29 0.51 1.95
C GLN A 27 6.31 -1.00 1.78
N HIS A 28 7.01 -1.73 2.66
CA HIS A 28 7.06 -3.19 2.58
C HIS A 28 5.66 -3.82 2.70
N GLY A 29 4.79 -3.28 3.56
CA GLY A 29 3.40 -3.74 3.67
C GLY A 29 2.62 -3.52 2.37
N LEU A 30 2.87 -2.42 1.66
CA LEU A 30 2.24 -2.15 0.36
C LEU A 30 2.78 -3.08 -0.73
N GLU A 31 4.09 -3.34 -0.75
CA GLU A 31 4.73 -4.26 -1.70
C GLU A 31 4.21 -5.70 -1.53
N ASP A 32 4.03 -6.15 -0.29
CA ASP A 32 3.47 -7.46 0.02
C ASP A 32 2.02 -7.58 -0.51
N ILE A 33 1.17 -6.58 -0.23
CA ILE A 33 -0.21 -6.52 -0.74
C ILE A 33 -0.25 -6.50 -2.28
N LEU A 34 0.62 -5.71 -2.92
CA LEU A 34 0.71 -5.64 -4.38
C LEU A 34 1.16 -6.99 -4.98
N GLY A 35 2.13 -7.66 -4.36
CA GLY A 35 2.58 -8.99 -4.76
C GLY A 35 1.44 -10.00 -4.70
N ASP A 36 0.72 -10.02 -3.59
CA ASP A 36 -0.41 -10.91 -3.35
C ASP A 36 -1.59 -10.64 -4.30
N LEU A 37 -1.91 -9.37 -4.58
CA LEU A 37 -2.95 -8.99 -5.54
C LEU A 37 -2.59 -9.45 -6.96
N ARG A 38 -1.35 -9.23 -7.39
CA ARG A 38 -0.87 -9.66 -8.72
C ARG A 38 -0.86 -11.18 -8.85
N PHE A 39 -0.46 -11.89 -7.80
CA PHE A 39 -0.49 -13.35 -7.76
C PHE A 39 -1.91 -13.89 -7.85
N ALA A 40 -2.82 -13.39 -7.01
CA ALA A 40 -4.23 -13.79 -7.00
C ALA A 40 -4.95 -13.44 -8.32
N ARG A 41 -4.58 -12.32 -8.97
CA ARG A 41 -5.06 -11.97 -10.31
C ARG A 41 -4.61 -12.99 -11.35
N ARG A 42 -3.34 -13.39 -11.34
CA ARG A 42 -2.79 -14.37 -12.29
C ARG A 42 -3.40 -15.77 -12.10
N SER A 43 -3.63 -16.18 -10.85
CA SER A 43 -4.30 -17.45 -10.55
C SER A 43 -5.80 -17.42 -10.79
N GLY A 44 -6.41 -16.23 -10.87
CA GLY A 44 -7.83 -16.06 -11.07
C GLY A 44 -8.66 -16.33 -9.81
N ASP A 45 -8.05 -16.25 -8.63
CA ASP A 45 -8.71 -16.48 -7.34
C ASP A 45 -9.52 -15.25 -6.93
N LEU A 46 -10.79 -15.23 -7.33
CA LEU A 46 -11.70 -14.11 -7.09
C LEU A 46 -11.99 -13.89 -5.61
N GLY A 47 -12.06 -14.96 -4.83
CA GLY A 47 -12.31 -14.90 -3.39
C GLY A 47 -11.14 -14.23 -2.66
N ARG A 48 -9.91 -14.65 -2.99
CA ARG A 48 -8.70 -14.02 -2.45
C ARG A 48 -8.55 -12.57 -2.92
N LEU A 49 -8.85 -12.27 -4.18
CA LEU A 49 -8.83 -10.89 -4.68
C LEU A 49 -9.80 -9.98 -3.92
N ALA A 50 -11.03 -10.43 -3.68
CA ALA A 50 -12.01 -9.67 -2.90
C ALA A 50 -11.53 -9.41 -1.47
N LEU A 51 -10.94 -10.43 -0.82
CA LEU A 51 -10.41 -10.30 0.54
C LEU A 51 -9.23 -9.32 0.59
N LEU A 52 -8.24 -9.45 -0.30
CA LEU A 52 -7.09 -8.55 -0.34
C LEU A 52 -7.52 -7.11 -0.62
N THR A 53 -8.40 -6.92 -1.61
CA THR A 53 -8.91 -5.61 -2.02
C THR A 53 -9.68 -4.93 -0.90
N TYR A 54 -10.50 -5.65 -0.14
CA TYR A 54 -11.31 -5.02 0.90
C TYR A 54 -10.62 -4.93 2.25
N CYS A 55 -10.06 -6.04 2.72
CA CYS A 55 -9.53 -6.15 4.08
C CYS A 55 -8.14 -5.55 4.17
N GLU A 56 -7.22 -6.02 3.32
CA GLU A 56 -5.80 -5.66 3.42
C GLU A 56 -5.56 -4.24 2.91
N VAL A 57 -6.07 -3.87 1.73
CA VAL A 57 -5.90 -2.51 1.20
C VAL A 57 -6.53 -1.46 2.13
N ARG A 58 -7.72 -1.71 2.67
CA ARG A 58 -8.38 -0.76 3.58
C ARG A 58 -7.63 -0.63 4.91
N ARG A 59 -7.12 -1.75 5.44
CA ARG A 59 -6.30 -1.75 6.66
C ARG A 59 -5.02 -0.96 6.44
N TRP A 60 -4.29 -1.28 5.38
CA TRP A 60 -3.07 -0.57 5.00
C TRP A 60 -3.33 0.92 4.78
N ALA A 61 -4.40 1.27 4.06
CA ALA A 61 -4.77 2.65 3.80
C ALA A 61 -5.07 3.45 5.09
N ARG A 62 -5.63 2.81 6.12
CA ARG A 62 -5.82 3.44 7.44
C ARG A 62 -4.50 3.67 8.16
N GLU A 63 -3.57 2.71 8.08
CA GLU A 63 -2.22 2.82 8.64
C GLU A 63 -1.40 3.90 7.91
N ALA A 64 -1.60 4.04 6.59
CA ALA A 64 -0.99 5.06 5.72
C ALA A 64 -1.64 6.46 5.80
N ASN A 65 -2.78 6.60 6.50
CA ASN A 65 -3.64 7.79 6.44
C ASN A 65 -4.14 8.13 5.02
N ALA A 66 -4.16 7.14 4.11
CA ALA A 66 -4.63 7.24 2.73
C ALA A 66 -6.17 7.03 2.66
N GLN A 67 -6.93 7.95 3.26
CA GLN A 67 -8.38 7.81 3.43
C GLN A 67 -9.14 7.61 2.11
N GLU A 68 -8.70 8.26 1.02
CA GLU A 68 -9.32 8.14 -0.30
C GLU A 68 -9.16 6.74 -0.90
N LEU A 69 -8.00 6.11 -0.69
CA LEU A 69 -7.75 4.74 -1.12
C LEU A 69 -8.62 3.75 -0.33
N ALA A 70 -8.78 3.97 0.98
CA ALA A 70 -9.69 3.17 1.81
C ALA A 70 -11.16 3.30 1.36
N LYS A 71 -11.58 4.47 0.89
CA LYS A 71 -12.93 4.68 0.33
C LYS A 71 -13.08 3.97 -1.01
N ARG A 72 -12.10 4.08 -1.91
CA ARG A 72 -12.13 3.40 -3.21
C ARG A 72 -12.18 1.88 -3.06
N SER A 73 -11.36 1.33 -2.16
CA SER A 73 -11.38 -0.11 -1.87
C SER A 73 -12.72 -0.58 -1.28
N SER A 74 -13.34 0.23 -0.42
CA SER A 74 -14.69 -0.02 0.10
C SER A 74 -15.76 0.05 -1.00
N ALA A 75 -15.73 1.09 -1.84
CA ALA A 75 -16.67 1.26 -2.94
C ALA A 75 -16.60 0.10 -3.95
N LEU A 76 -15.40 -0.46 -4.19
CA LEU A 76 -15.22 -1.62 -5.06
C LEU A 76 -16.01 -2.83 -4.54
N MET A 77 -16.12 -3.03 -3.22
CA MET A 77 -16.93 -4.11 -2.66
C MET A 77 -18.43 -3.78 -2.57
N GLU A 78 -18.76 -2.50 -2.38
CA GLU A 78 -20.15 -2.04 -2.33
C GLU A 78 -20.86 -2.15 -3.69
N ASN A 79 -20.11 -2.13 -4.80
CA ASN A 79 -20.63 -2.34 -6.17
C ASN A 79 -20.95 -3.81 -6.50
N PHE A 80 -20.94 -4.71 -5.51
CA PHE A 80 -21.31 -6.11 -5.72
C PHE A 80 -22.84 -6.29 -5.83
N PRO A 81 -23.35 -7.18 -6.72
CA PRO A 81 -22.62 -8.08 -7.61
C PRO A 81 -22.12 -7.41 -8.90
N TYR A 82 -20.89 -7.76 -9.29
CA TYR A 82 -20.35 -7.35 -10.58
C TYR A 82 -21.06 -8.09 -11.74
N PRO A 83 -21.32 -7.41 -12.88
CA PRO A 83 -21.96 -8.00 -14.05
C PRO A 83 -21.18 -9.18 -14.66
N SER A 84 -19.85 -9.16 -14.53
CA SER A 84 -19.00 -10.23 -15.00
C SER A 84 -17.70 -10.32 -14.21
N ARG A 85 -17.05 -11.50 -14.29
CA ARG A 85 -15.69 -11.70 -13.76
C ARG A 85 -14.70 -10.68 -14.34
N THR A 86 -14.79 -10.40 -15.63
CA THR A 86 -13.86 -9.49 -16.33
C THR A 86 -13.99 -8.06 -15.82
N GLU A 87 -15.22 -7.60 -15.53
CA GLU A 87 -15.43 -6.26 -14.95
C GLU A 87 -14.88 -6.15 -13.53
N PHE A 88 -15.06 -7.19 -12.70
CA PHE A 88 -14.43 -7.23 -11.38
C PHE A 88 -12.91 -7.18 -11.48
N LEU A 89 -12.30 -7.97 -12.37
CA LEU A 89 -10.86 -7.95 -12.59
C LEU A 89 -10.40 -6.56 -13.07
N ALA A 90 -11.10 -5.93 -14.02
CA ALA A 90 -10.78 -4.59 -14.48
C ALA A 90 -10.84 -3.54 -13.35
N ALA A 91 -11.80 -3.64 -12.43
CA ALA A 91 -11.88 -2.78 -11.26
C ALA A 91 -10.69 -3.00 -10.30
N VAL A 92 -10.32 -4.25 -10.05
CA VAL A 92 -9.12 -4.60 -9.27
C VAL A 92 -7.85 -4.06 -9.94
N ASP A 93 -7.78 -4.11 -11.27
CA ASP A 93 -6.62 -3.64 -12.03
C ASP A 93 -6.43 -2.13 -11.91
N ALA A 94 -7.52 -1.37 -11.99
CA ALA A 94 -7.51 0.05 -11.72
C ALA A 94 -7.01 0.35 -10.29
N LEU A 95 -7.45 -0.43 -9.30
CA LEU A 95 -6.97 -0.28 -7.92
C LEU A 95 -5.47 -0.61 -7.79
N VAL A 96 -4.98 -1.65 -8.46
CA VAL A 96 -3.55 -2.01 -8.47
C VAL A 96 -2.71 -0.87 -9.03
N VAL A 97 -3.13 -0.23 -10.13
CA VAL A 97 -2.44 0.94 -10.69
C VAL A 97 -2.40 2.10 -9.70
N GLU A 98 -3.48 2.35 -8.96
CA GLU A 98 -3.48 3.38 -7.92
C GLU A 98 -2.53 3.06 -6.77
N LEU A 99 -2.51 1.81 -6.30
CA LEU A 99 -1.59 1.34 -5.27
C LEU A 99 -0.13 1.48 -5.71
N GLU A 100 0.17 1.20 -6.98
CA GLU A 100 1.50 1.37 -7.57
C GLU A 100 1.94 2.84 -7.59
N HIS A 101 1.05 3.77 -7.93
CA HIS A 101 1.36 5.21 -7.84
C HIS A 101 1.67 5.64 -6.40
N VAL A 102 0.91 5.15 -5.42
CA VAL A 102 1.18 5.42 -4.00
C VAL A 102 2.52 4.83 -3.58
N HIS A 103 2.85 3.61 -4.02
CA HIS A 103 4.15 2.98 -3.76
C HIS A 103 5.31 3.82 -4.32
N CYS A 104 5.18 4.33 -5.55
CA CYS A 104 6.15 5.23 -6.15
C CYS A 104 6.35 6.50 -5.33
N SER A 105 5.26 7.19 -4.97
CA SER A 105 5.33 8.41 -4.15
C SER A 105 5.95 8.16 -2.77
N LEU A 106 5.68 7.00 -2.17
CA LEU A 106 6.27 6.60 -0.89
C LEU A 106 7.79 6.36 -1.02
N THR A 107 8.20 5.68 -2.09
CA THR A 107 9.62 5.42 -2.40
C THR A 107 10.39 6.73 -2.62
N GLU A 108 9.80 7.68 -3.34
CA GLU A 108 10.36 9.01 -3.54
C GLU A 108 10.52 9.75 -2.20
N SER A 109 9.48 9.73 -1.37
CA SER A 109 9.50 10.34 -0.03
C SER A 109 10.54 9.70 0.89
N LEU A 110 10.73 8.38 0.81
CA LEU A 110 11.76 7.65 1.53
C LEU A 110 13.16 8.09 1.09
N SER A 111 13.39 8.13 -0.22
CA SER A 111 14.69 8.52 -0.80
C SER A 111 15.06 9.95 -0.43
N ALA A 112 14.10 10.88 -0.45
CA ALA A 112 14.29 12.26 -0.01
C ALA A 112 14.61 12.37 1.50
N SER A 113 13.99 11.50 2.32
CA SER A 113 14.23 11.47 3.76
C SER A 113 15.59 10.86 4.14
N LEU A 114 16.10 9.92 3.35
CA LEU A 114 17.42 9.31 3.53
C LEU A 114 18.56 10.17 2.95
N GLY A 115 18.28 10.97 1.92
CA GLY A 115 19.27 11.81 1.22
C GLY A 115 19.72 13.10 1.94
N SER A 116 19.21 13.41 3.13
CA SER A 116 19.55 14.64 3.86
C SER A 116 20.84 14.54 4.71
N HIS A 117 21.54 13.40 4.70
CA HIS A 117 22.78 13.20 5.49
C HIS A 117 24.03 12.89 4.65
N ASP A 118 24.05 13.09 3.34
CA ASP A 118 25.30 13.02 2.56
C ASP A 118 25.27 13.99 1.38
N ALA A 119 25.60 15.26 1.65
CA ALA A 119 25.99 16.20 0.61
C ALA A 119 27.41 15.87 0.14
N ASN A 120 27.56 14.86 -0.71
CA ASN A 120 28.54 14.82 -1.81
C ASN A 120 28.51 13.47 -2.53
N GLY A 121 28.19 13.48 -3.82
CA GLY A 121 28.41 12.33 -4.68
C GLY A 121 27.29 12.14 -5.68
N LEU A 122 27.47 12.74 -6.86
CA LEU A 122 27.06 12.22 -8.17
C LEU A 122 26.48 10.79 -8.10
N ASN A 123 25.28 10.55 -8.66
CA ASN A 123 24.96 9.53 -9.69
C ASN A 123 23.46 9.13 -9.75
N ASN A 124 22.88 9.32 -10.94
CA ASN A 124 21.91 8.50 -11.68
C ASN A 124 20.67 7.79 -11.05
N ARG A 125 19.49 8.15 -11.60
CA ARG A 125 18.43 7.30 -12.22
C ARG A 125 18.11 5.92 -11.61
N THR A 126 16.82 5.69 -11.30
CA THR A 126 15.92 4.58 -11.76
C THR A 126 14.51 4.86 -11.22
N ALA A 127 13.61 5.47 -11.99
CA ALA A 127 12.56 4.83 -12.81
C ALA A 127 11.34 4.31 -12.01
N CYS A 128 10.35 5.19 -11.78
CA CYS A 128 8.94 4.77 -11.73
C CYS A 128 8.42 4.70 -13.16
N GLY A 129 8.81 3.62 -13.85
CA GLY A 129 8.32 3.25 -15.15
C GLY A 129 8.18 1.73 -15.18
N PHE A 130 6.99 1.24 -14.86
CA PHE A 130 6.64 -0.16 -15.07
C PHE A 130 5.66 -0.25 -16.23
N HIS A 131 6.05 -1.11 -17.18
CA HIS A 131 5.43 -1.41 -18.47
C HIS A 131 4.28 -2.39 -18.31
#